data_AF-A0A7J8P9X3-F1
#
_entry.id   AF-A0A7J8P9X3-F1
#
_cell.length_a   1.000
_cell.length_b   1.000
_cell.length_c   1.000
_cell.angle_alpha   90.00
_cell.angle_beta   90.00
_cell.angle_gamma   90.00
#
_symmetry.space_group_name_H-M   'P 1'
#
loop_
_entity.id
_entity.type
_entity.pdbx_description
1 polymer ?
#
loop_
_entity_poly.entity_id
_entity_poly.type
_entity_poly.pdbx_seq_one_letter_code
_entity_poly.pdbx_strand_id
1 'polypeptide(L)'
;MKACAYALQPINGSHEWRKFGIEPMLPPVEKTMHGKPKKNKRNAKNELKKVKPRQLNRAGLIMRCRTCGGEGHNRRSCLQPNTIGS
;
A
#
# COMPACT_ATOMS: atom_id res chain seq x y z
N MET A 1 30.34 15.87 25.19
CA MET A 1 29.09 16.49 24.69
C MET A 1 29.23 18.00 24.88
N LYS A 2 29.24 18.80 23.81
CA LYS A 2 29.33 20.26 23.92
C LYS A 2 27.90 20.80 24.05
N ALA A 3 27.54 21.24 25.26
CA ALA A 3 26.30 21.97 25.49
C ALA A 3 26.44 23.37 24.86
N CYS A 4 25.31 23.91 24.37
CA CYS A 4 25.19 25.15 23.62
C CYS A 4 26.19 26.23 24.06
N ALA A 5 27.01 26.71 23.12
CA ALA A 5 28.08 27.69 23.39
C ALA A 5 27.56 29.09 23.76
N TYR A 6 26.25 29.33 23.72
CA TYR A 6 25.62 30.61 24.04
C TYR A 6 24.44 30.39 24.97
N ALA A 7 24.38 31.16 26.06
CA ALA A 7 23.25 31.18 26.97
C ALA A 7 22.10 31.98 26.30
N LEU A 8 21.09 31.27 25.81
CA LEU A 8 19.85 31.93 25.39
C LEU A 8 19.14 32.45 26.63
N GLN A 9 18.82 33.74 26.65
CA GLN A 9 17.93 34.28 27.66
C GLN A 9 16.54 33.64 27.47
N PRO A 10 15.82 33.36 28.57
CA PRO A 10 14.46 32.83 28.46
C PRO A 10 13.59 33.84 27.71
N ILE A 11 12.80 33.34 26.77
CA ILE A 11 11.76 34.15 26.12
C ILE A 11 10.66 34.39 27.15
N ASN A 12 10.19 35.64 27.23
CA ASN A 12 9.07 36.04 28.07
C ASN A 12 7.88 35.10 27.91
N GLY A 13 7.20 34.82 29.02
CA GLY A 13 6.07 33.89 29.04
C GLY A 13 4.89 34.42 28.21
N SER A 14 4.00 33.52 27.79
CA SER A 14 2.80 33.90 27.00
C SER A 14 1.91 34.95 27.67
N HIS A 15 2.01 35.10 29.00
CA HIS A 15 1.31 36.13 29.77
C HIS A 15 1.85 37.55 29.57
N GLU A 16 3.10 37.71 29.17
CA GLU A 16 3.76 39.00 28.92
C GLU A 16 3.62 39.45 27.46
N TRP A 17 3.07 38.59 26.59
CA TRP A 17 2.90 38.92 25.19
C TRP A 17 1.77 39.94 25.01
N ARG A 18 2.03 40.98 24.19
CA ARG A 18 1.02 41.99 23.87
C ARG A 18 -0.19 41.31 23.23
N LYS A 19 -1.33 41.33 23.92
CA LYS A 19 -2.61 40.90 23.34
C LYS A 19 -3.08 41.96 22.36
N PHE A 20 -2.94 41.69 21.08
CA PHE A 20 -3.60 42.50 20.06
C PHE A 20 -5.09 42.10 20.06
N GLY A 21 -5.99 43.08 20.07
CA GLY A 21 -7.44 42.88 19.97
C GLY A 21 -7.87 42.43 18.57
N ILE A 22 -7.12 41.51 17.98
CA ILE A 22 -7.40 40.91 16.69
C ILE A 22 -8.62 40.01 16.91
N GLU A 23 -9.69 40.29 16.18
CA GLU A 23 -10.86 39.40 16.08
C GLU A 23 -10.36 37.97 15.86
N PRO A 24 -10.79 36.99 16.68
CA PRO A 24 -10.43 35.61 16.45
C PRO A 24 -10.78 35.22 15.02
N MET A 25 -9.81 34.68 14.28
CA MET A 25 -10.10 34.18 12.94
C MET A 25 -11.19 33.12 13.04
N LEU A 26 -12.26 33.29 12.26
CA LEU A 26 -13.29 32.26 12.16
C LEU A 26 -12.65 30.96 11.68
N PRO A 27 -13.07 29.81 12.25
CA PRO A 27 -12.61 28.53 11.73
C PRO A 27 -12.99 28.41 10.25
N PRO A 28 -12.18 27.70 9.45
CA PRO A 28 -12.56 27.38 8.08
C PRO A 28 -13.93 26.70 8.08
N VAL A 29 -14.78 27.07 7.11
CA VAL A 29 -16.08 26.42 6.92
C VAL A 29 -15.86 24.92 6.75
N GLU A 30 -16.50 24.14 7.62
CA GLU A 30 -16.45 22.69 7.54
C GLU A 30 -17.08 22.23 6.22
N LYS A 31 -16.33 21.43 5.46
CA LYS A 31 -16.83 20.80 4.23
C LYS A 31 -17.08 19.34 4.51
N THR A 32 -18.29 18.87 4.18
CA THR A 32 -18.57 17.43 4.17
C THR A 32 -17.63 16.75 3.18
N MET A 33 -16.66 16.02 3.71
CA MET A 33 -15.77 15.21 2.89
C MET A 33 -16.59 14.10 2.23
N HIS A 34 -16.39 13.90 0.93
CA HIS A 34 -16.95 12.72 0.26
C HIS A 34 -16.46 11.48 1.01
N GLY A 35 -17.39 10.79 1.66
CA GLY A 35 -17.08 9.63 2.48
C GLY A 35 -16.31 8.58 1.69
N LYS A 36 -15.45 7.84 2.39
CA LYS A 36 -14.70 6.74 1.78
C LYS A 36 -15.66 5.76 1.12
N PRO A 37 -15.47 5.40 -0.17
CA PRO A 37 -16.26 4.37 -0.80
C PRO A 37 -16.25 3.09 0.03
N LYS A 38 -17.42 2.51 0.31
CA LYS A 38 -17.55 1.30 1.10
C LYS A 38 -16.68 0.19 0.48
N LYS A 39 -15.78 -0.39 1.27
CA LYS A 39 -14.82 -1.43 0.83
C LYS A 39 -15.49 -2.61 0.11
N ASN A 40 -16.73 -2.92 0.50
CA ASN A 40 -17.54 -3.99 -0.06
C ASN A 40 -18.81 -3.44 -0.76
N LYS A 41 -18.67 -2.39 -1.58
CA LYS A 41 -19.78 -1.97 -2.45
C LYS A 41 -20.12 -3.12 -3.39
N ARG A 42 -21.40 -3.50 -3.46
CA ARG A 42 -21.88 -4.44 -4.47
C ARG A 42 -21.77 -3.74 -5.83
N ASN A 43 -20.94 -4.28 -6.71
CA ASN A 43 -20.85 -3.81 -8.09
C ASN A 43 -22.23 -3.97 -8.76
N ALA A 44 -22.65 -2.99 -9.56
CA ALA A 44 -23.88 -3.11 -10.34
C ALA A 44 -23.78 -4.28 -11.34
N LYS A 45 -24.92 -4.84 -11.75
CA LYS A 45 -24.98 -6.00 -12.68
C LYS A 45 -24.22 -5.76 -14.00
N ASN A 46 -24.05 -4.49 -14.40
CA ASN A 46 -23.38 -4.06 -15.62
C ASN A 46 -21.97 -3.49 -15.39
N GLU A 47 -21.38 -3.64 -14.20
CA GLU A 47 -19.99 -3.24 -13.99
C GLU A 47 -19.05 -4.33 -14.51
N LEU A 48 -18.15 -3.96 -15.42
CA LEU A 48 -17.07 -4.82 -15.89
C LEU A 48 -16.27 -5.29 -14.66
N LYS A 49 -16.27 -6.60 -14.41
CA LYS A 49 -15.41 -7.20 -13.39
C LYS A 49 -13.97 -6.85 -13.77
N LYS A 50 -13.32 -5.99 -12.97
CA LYS A 50 -11.91 -5.65 -13.17
C LYS A 50 -11.13 -6.96 -13.27
N VAL A 51 -10.63 -7.28 -14.46
CA VAL A 51 -9.67 -8.35 -14.66
C VAL A 51 -8.49 -7.99 -13.76
N LYS A 52 -8.17 -8.84 -12.78
CA LYS A 52 -7.06 -8.57 -11.86
C LYS A 52 -5.81 -8.36 -12.72
N PRO A 53 -5.19 -7.17 -12.73
CA PRO A 53 -4.08 -6.87 -13.65
C PRO A 53 -2.86 -7.77 -13.45
N ARG A 54 -2.80 -8.48 -12.32
CA ARG A 54 -1.62 -9.21 -11.84
C ARG A 54 -1.69 -10.72 -12.04
N GLN A 55 -2.78 -11.27 -12.54
CA GLN A 55 -2.86 -12.71 -12.81
C GLN A 55 -2.59 -12.97 -14.28
N LEU A 56 -1.32 -13.19 -14.62
CA LEU A 56 -0.96 -13.85 -15.87
C LEU A 56 -1.58 -15.26 -15.82
N ASN A 57 -2.57 -15.50 -16.67
CA ASN A 57 -3.02 -16.86 -16.91
C ASN A 57 -1.86 -17.63 -17.55
N ARG A 58 -1.72 -18.93 -17.25
CA ARG A 58 -0.68 -19.77 -17.87
C ARG A 58 -1.05 -20.20 -19.30
N ALA A 59 -1.98 -19.49 -19.95
CA ALA A 59 -2.43 -19.86 -21.28
C ALA A 59 -1.28 -19.61 -22.28
N GLY A 60 -0.96 -20.63 -23.08
CA GLY A 60 0.12 -20.57 -24.07
C GLY A 60 1.52 -20.90 -23.56
N LEU A 61 1.72 -21.18 -22.26
CA LEU A 61 3.02 -21.63 -21.74
C LEU A 61 3.13 -23.16 -21.81
N ILE A 62 4.13 -23.66 -22.55
CA ILE A 62 4.48 -25.09 -22.52
C ILE A 62 5.20 -25.39 -21.21
N MET A 63 4.59 -26.23 -20.38
CA MET A 63 5.19 -26.68 -19.13
C MET A 63 6.20 -27.80 -19.42
N ARG A 64 7.47 -27.60 -19.02
CA ARG A 64 8.51 -28.63 -19.07
C ARG A 64 8.79 -29.22 -17.70
N CYS A 65 8.82 -30.55 -17.62
CA CYS A 65 9.12 -31.28 -16.41
C CYS A 65 10.62 -31.21 -16.10
N ARG A 66 10.98 -30.81 -14.88
CA ARG A 66 12.39 -30.79 -14.44
C ARG A 66 12.99 -32.18 -14.15
N THR A 67 12.14 -33.20 -14.02
CA THR A 67 12.58 -34.56 -13.70
C THR A 67 12.88 -35.35 -14.97
N CYS A 68 12.00 -35.31 -15.98
CA CYS A 68 12.16 -36.09 -17.22
C CYS A 68 12.36 -35.24 -18.49
N GLY A 69 12.30 -33.91 -18.39
CA GLY A 69 12.40 -33.01 -19.55
C GLY A 69 11.14 -32.94 -20.43
N GLY A 70 10.16 -33.83 -20.25
CA GLY A 70 8.96 -33.90 -21.06
C GLY A 70 8.01 -32.70 -20.91
N GLU A 71 7.21 -32.45 -21.94
CA GLU A 71 6.27 -31.34 -22.01
C GLU A 71 4.86 -31.74 -21.52
N GLY A 72 4.01 -30.74 -21.24
CA GLY A 72 2.59 -30.95 -20.89
C GLY A 72 2.32 -31.37 -19.43
N HIS A 73 3.36 -31.58 -18.63
CA HIS A 73 3.21 -31.95 -17.22
C HIS A 73 4.32 -31.33 -16.35
N ASN A 74 4.12 -31.32 -15.04
CA ASN A 74 5.13 -30.85 -14.09
C ASN A 74 5.66 -32.01 -13.24
N ARG A 75 6.68 -31.76 -12.41
CA ARG A 75 7.30 -32.78 -11.54
C ARG A 75 6.29 -33.51 -10.64
N ARG A 76 5.21 -32.85 -10.19
CA ARG A 76 4.20 -33.48 -9.31
C ARG A 76 3.35 -34.52 -10.04
N SER A 77 3.15 -34.34 -11.34
CA SER A 77 2.38 -35.25 -12.19
C SER A 77 3.28 -36.07 -13.11
N CYS A 78 4.58 -36.16 -12.81
CA CYS A 78 5.53 -36.92 -13.59
C CYS A 78 5.46 -38.39 -13.20
N LEU A 79 5.33 -39.26 -14.20
CA LEU A 79 5.29 -40.71 -14.02
C LEU A 79 6.69 -41.34 -13.93
N GLN A 80 7.74 -40.58 -14.26
CA GLN A 80 9.11 -41.07 -14.16
C GLN A 80 9.60 -41.01 -12.71
N PRO A 81 10.33 -42.03 -12.24
CA PRO A 81 10.92 -41.99 -10.91
C PRO A 81 11.86 -40.78 -10.80
N ASN A 82 11.88 -40.15 -9.63
CA ASN A 82 12.67 -38.95 -9.39
C ASN A 82 14.17 -39.30 -9.35
N THR A 83 14.81 -39.38 -10.50
CA THR A 83 16.26 -39.55 -10.65
C THR A 83 16.97 -38.22 -10.41
N ILE A 84 16.92 -37.73 -9.17
CA ILE A 84 17.94 -36.78 -8.71
C ILE A 84 19.16 -37.65 -8.40
N GLY A 85 20.14 -37.62 -9.31
CA GLY A 85 21.36 -38.42 -9.25
C GLY A 85 22.21 -38.15 -8.01
N SER A 86 23.06 -39.15 -7.76
CA SER A 86 24.14 -39.28 -6.79
C SER A 86 25.04 -38.08 -6.60
#